data_AF-A0A7S2NIB1-F1
#
_entry.id   AF-A0A7S2NIB1-F1
#
_cell.length_a   1.000
_cell.length_b   1.000
_cell.length_c   1.000
_cell.angle_alpha   90.00
_cell.angle_beta   90.00
_cell.angle_gamma   90.00
#
_symmetry.space_group_name_H-M   'P 1'
#
loop_
_entity.id
_entity.type
_entity.pdbx_description
1 polymer ?
#
loop_
_entity_poly.entity_id
_entity_poly.type
_entity_poly.pdbx_seq_one_letter_code
_entity_poly.pdbx_strand_id
1 'polypeptide(L)'
;IWEANREATAYTPHPCNTTGPQMCEGKPCGDGDERFEGLCDKDGCDYNSYRMGDLSFYGHGGGYTVDSSKPIQVVTQFHTVDGTDTGALSRIERFYVQDGRVIENSHSAVDGVSGNAITDGFCRKQKATFEDPDDFTDNGGMAQMGRALDRGMVLALSLWDDGALHMRWLDSLHIGPNKT
;
A
#
# COMPACT_ATOMS: atom_id res chain seq x y z
N ILE A 1 -5.45 3.81 -1.77
CA ILE A 1 -6.07 3.01 -2.87
C ILE A 1 -5.18 2.97 -4.11
N TRP A 2 -4.74 4.12 -4.61
CA TRP A 2 -3.96 4.22 -5.83
C TRP A 2 -3.02 5.43 -5.77
N GLU A 3 -1.73 5.16 -5.60
CA GLU A 3 -0.66 6.14 -5.80
C GLU A 3 0.14 5.66 -6.99
N ALA A 4 0.19 6.45 -8.06
CA ALA A 4 0.73 5.98 -9.31
C ALA A 4 1.14 7.12 -10.25
N ASN A 5 2.03 6.77 -11.16
CA ASN A 5 2.22 7.45 -12.43
C ASN A 5 2.26 6.40 -13.54
N ARG A 6 2.75 6.74 -14.73
CA ARG A 6 2.80 5.77 -15.84
C ARG A 6 3.88 4.68 -15.65
N GLU A 7 4.85 4.89 -14.76
CA GLU A 7 5.98 3.97 -14.56
C GLU A 7 5.75 3.02 -13.38
N ALA A 8 5.08 3.48 -12.32
CA ALA A 8 4.88 2.68 -11.11
C ALA A 8 3.52 2.93 -10.46
N THR A 9 3.10 1.97 -9.62
CA THR A 9 1.91 2.09 -8.77
C THR A 9 2.06 1.34 -7.45
N ALA A 10 1.46 1.88 -6.40
CA ALA A 10 1.31 1.25 -5.10
C ALA A 10 -0.13 1.36 -4.58
N TYR A 11 -0.52 0.39 -3.74
CA TYR A 11 -1.69 0.53 -2.87
C TYR A 11 -1.30 0.15 -1.45
N THR A 12 -1.65 1.04 -0.50
CA THR A 12 -1.07 1.01 0.85
C THR A 12 -2.14 1.37 1.88
N PRO A 13 -2.49 0.47 2.82
CA PRO A 13 -3.20 0.80 4.04
C PRO A 13 -2.25 1.39 5.09
N HIS A 14 -2.73 2.43 5.78
CA HIS A 14 -2.02 3.13 6.86
C HIS A 14 -2.95 3.23 8.08
N PRO A 15 -2.85 2.30 9.05
CA PRO A 15 -3.61 2.41 10.29
C PRO A 15 -3.00 3.49 11.20
N CYS A 16 -3.87 4.10 12.01
CA CYS A 16 -3.48 4.98 13.11
C CYS A 16 -4.12 4.50 14.40
N ASN A 17 -3.46 4.72 15.53
CA ASN A 17 -4.02 4.50 16.87
C ASN A 17 -4.99 5.62 17.30
N THR A 18 -5.89 6.02 16.40
CA THR A 18 -6.95 7.01 16.64
C THR A 18 -8.25 6.59 15.96
N THR A 19 -9.39 7.13 16.41
CA THR A 19 -10.71 6.81 15.89
C THR A 19 -11.25 7.85 14.89
N GLY A 20 -10.45 8.83 14.51
CA GLY A 20 -10.85 9.90 13.59
C GLY A 20 -9.76 10.95 13.43
N PRO A 21 -10.05 12.05 12.72
CA PRO A 21 -9.11 13.16 12.57
C PRO A 21 -8.71 13.70 13.95
N GLN A 22 -7.40 13.79 14.19
CA GLN A 22 -6.85 14.26 15.45
C GLN A 22 -5.72 15.25 15.16
N MET A 23 -5.79 16.42 15.79
CA MET A 23 -4.66 17.36 15.81
C MET A 23 -3.54 16.78 16.66
N CYS A 24 -2.31 16.83 16.17
CA CYS A 24 -1.12 16.39 16.88
C CYS A 24 -0.16 17.57 17.07
N GLU A 25 0.66 17.51 18.11
CA GLU A 25 1.81 18.40 18.31
C GLU A 25 2.96 17.59 18.88
N GLY A 26 4.20 17.86 18.44
CA GLY A 26 5.40 17.13 18.87
C GLY A 26 5.37 15.65 18.48
N LYS A 27 5.89 14.79 19.35
CA LYS A 27 6.07 13.34 19.14
C LYS A 27 4.85 12.60 18.55
N PRO A 28 3.60 12.84 19.00
CA PRO A 28 2.41 12.26 18.35
C PRO A 28 2.29 12.49 16.83
N CYS A 29 2.92 13.53 16.26
CA CYS A 29 2.97 13.75 14.81
C CYS A 29 4.01 12.87 14.09
N GLY A 30 4.99 12.34 14.81
CA GLY A 30 6.05 11.49 14.28
C GLY A 30 6.93 12.17 13.23
N ASP A 31 7.28 13.43 13.42
CA ASP A 31 8.05 14.19 12.42
C ASP A 31 9.55 13.95 12.52
N GLY A 32 10.25 14.00 11.38
CA GLY A 32 11.71 13.81 11.32
C GLY A 32 12.14 12.46 11.89
N ASP A 33 13.00 12.50 12.90
CA ASP A 33 13.56 11.31 13.57
C ASP A 33 12.50 10.52 14.38
N GLU A 34 11.34 11.12 14.66
CA GLU A 34 10.25 10.51 15.41
C GLU A 34 9.28 9.71 14.50
N ARG A 35 9.67 9.41 13.25
CA ARG A 35 8.82 8.80 12.21
C ARG A 35 7.95 7.63 12.68
N PHE A 36 8.50 6.77 13.53
CA PHE A 36 7.88 5.54 14.03
C PHE A 36 7.40 5.67 15.49
N GLU A 37 7.28 6.91 15.99
CA GLU A 37 6.87 7.18 17.36
C GLU A 37 5.57 8.00 17.43
N GLY A 38 4.95 8.24 16.27
CA GLY A 38 3.71 8.99 16.11
C GLY A 38 2.45 8.14 16.33
N LEU A 39 1.30 8.76 16.07
CA LEU A 39 -0.02 8.12 16.19
C LEU A 39 -0.39 7.24 14.98
N CYS A 40 0.35 7.35 13.88
CA CYS A 40 0.00 6.80 12.59
C CYS A 40 1.20 6.11 11.95
N ASP A 41 0.94 4.99 11.31
CA ASP A 41 1.90 4.31 10.45
C ASP A 41 2.16 5.15 9.19
N LYS A 42 3.32 5.84 9.17
CA LYS A 42 3.73 6.70 8.04
C LYS A 42 4.23 5.93 6.83
N ASP A 43 4.66 4.68 7.00
CA ASP A 43 5.18 3.85 5.91
C ASP A 43 4.07 3.07 5.24
N GLY A 44 3.15 2.52 6.02
CA GLY A 44 2.12 1.62 5.54
C GLY A 44 2.65 0.22 5.27
N CYS A 45 1.73 -0.66 4.89
CA CYS A 45 2.05 -1.97 4.30
C CYS A 45 1.78 -1.94 2.80
N ASP A 46 2.74 -1.47 2.01
CA ASP A 46 2.55 -1.22 0.59
C ASP A 46 2.59 -2.51 -0.26
N TYR A 47 1.87 -2.46 -1.38
CA TYR A 47 2.06 -3.41 -2.47
C TYR A 47 2.31 -2.64 -3.77
N ASN A 48 3.58 -2.58 -4.16
CA ASN A 48 4.05 -2.09 -5.46
C ASN A 48 4.63 -3.28 -6.23
N SER A 49 4.08 -3.59 -7.42
CA SER A 49 4.49 -4.78 -8.19
C SER A 49 5.98 -4.82 -8.50
N TYR A 50 6.56 -3.66 -8.83
CA TYR A 50 7.98 -3.53 -9.13
C TYR A 50 8.82 -3.78 -7.87
N ARG A 51 8.45 -3.16 -6.73
CA ARG A 51 9.11 -3.37 -5.42
C ARG A 51 8.99 -4.82 -4.94
N MET A 52 7.89 -5.48 -5.29
CA MET A 52 7.66 -6.90 -5.00
C MET A 52 8.30 -7.85 -6.03
N GLY A 53 9.13 -7.33 -6.94
CA GLY A 53 10.00 -8.09 -7.83
C GLY A 53 9.45 -8.38 -9.23
N ASP A 54 8.22 -8.01 -9.55
CA ASP A 54 7.67 -8.13 -10.91
C ASP A 54 7.85 -6.81 -11.68
N LEU A 55 8.99 -6.73 -12.37
CA LEU A 55 9.40 -5.53 -13.11
C LEU A 55 8.66 -5.35 -14.45
N SER A 56 7.84 -6.34 -14.84
CA SER A 56 7.14 -6.37 -16.14
C SER A 56 5.63 -6.28 -16.01
N PHE A 57 5.11 -6.16 -14.79
CA PHE A 57 3.67 -6.18 -14.55
C PHE A 57 2.99 -4.88 -14.97
N TYR A 58 3.45 -3.73 -14.50
CA TYR A 58 2.84 -2.42 -14.76
C TYR A 58 3.87 -1.47 -15.37
N GLY A 59 3.51 -0.78 -16.46
CA GLY A 59 4.40 0.21 -17.06
C GLY A 59 3.89 0.72 -18.40
N HIS A 60 4.62 1.68 -18.98
CA HIS A 60 4.18 2.39 -20.18
C HIS A 60 4.46 1.62 -21.47
N GLY A 61 3.38 1.18 -22.14
CA GLY A 61 3.42 0.53 -23.44
C GLY A 61 3.07 -0.96 -23.39
N GLY A 62 2.78 -1.54 -24.56
CA GLY A 62 2.27 -2.91 -24.69
C GLY A 62 3.25 -4.04 -24.34
N GLY A 63 4.42 -3.74 -23.80
CA GLY A 63 5.37 -4.72 -23.26
C GLY A 63 5.08 -5.13 -21.81
N TYR A 64 4.22 -4.39 -21.11
CA TYR A 64 3.81 -4.67 -19.74
C TYR A 64 2.49 -5.43 -19.70
N THR A 65 2.26 -6.18 -18.62
CA THR A 65 1.00 -6.92 -18.42
C THR A 65 -0.19 -5.97 -18.27
N VAL A 66 0.00 -4.86 -17.55
CA VAL A 66 -0.89 -3.72 -17.40
C VAL A 66 -0.22 -2.53 -18.10
N ASP A 67 -0.76 -2.16 -19.26
CA ASP A 67 -0.23 -1.10 -20.12
C ASP A 67 -0.74 0.28 -19.66
N SER A 68 0.10 1.04 -18.96
CA SER A 68 -0.25 2.37 -18.46
C SER A 68 -0.36 3.44 -19.57
N SER A 69 -0.06 3.12 -20.84
CA SER A 69 -0.31 4.01 -21.97
C SER A 69 -1.80 4.10 -22.36
N LYS A 70 -2.64 3.24 -21.78
CA LYS A 70 -4.09 3.16 -22.03
C LYS A 70 -4.88 3.29 -20.72
N PRO A 71 -6.19 3.58 -20.79
CA PRO A 71 -7.06 3.51 -19.62
C PRO A 71 -7.05 2.12 -18.98
N ILE A 72 -7.07 2.10 -17.65
CA ILE A 72 -7.08 0.89 -16.82
C ILE A 72 -8.24 1.01 -15.83
N GLN A 73 -9.02 -0.06 -15.65
CA GLN A 73 -9.91 -0.17 -14.51
C GLN A 73 -9.16 -0.82 -13.35
N VAL A 74 -9.12 -0.16 -12.21
CA VAL A 74 -8.48 -0.67 -10.99
C VAL A 74 -9.56 -1.14 -10.03
N VAL A 75 -9.51 -2.41 -9.63
CA VAL A 75 -10.46 -2.97 -8.68
C VAL A 75 -9.74 -3.35 -7.39
N THR A 76 -10.28 -2.90 -6.27
CA THR A 76 -9.75 -3.18 -4.93
C THR A 76 -10.87 -3.81 -4.10
N GLN A 77 -10.65 -5.01 -3.59
CA GLN A 77 -11.60 -5.73 -2.75
C GLN A 77 -11.10 -5.76 -1.31
N PHE A 78 -12.03 -5.54 -0.37
CA PHE A 78 -11.77 -5.54 1.06
C PHE A 78 -12.48 -6.76 1.66
N HIS A 79 -11.72 -7.81 1.98
CA HIS A 79 -12.27 -9.05 2.50
C HIS A 79 -12.24 -9.08 4.02
N THR A 80 -13.36 -9.43 4.62
CA THR A 80 -13.47 -9.68 6.06
C THR A 80 -13.25 -11.15 6.37
N VAL A 81 -12.88 -11.46 7.62
CA VAL A 81 -12.58 -12.83 8.08
C VAL A 81 -13.71 -13.83 7.84
N ASP A 82 -14.96 -13.37 7.90
CA ASP A 82 -16.18 -14.19 7.79
C ASP A 82 -17.01 -13.88 6.53
N GLY A 83 -16.54 -12.97 5.68
CA GLY A 83 -17.25 -12.55 4.47
C GLY A 83 -18.48 -11.67 4.73
N THR A 84 -18.64 -11.12 5.93
CA THR A 84 -19.72 -10.20 6.29
C THR A 84 -19.24 -8.76 6.42
N ASP A 85 -20.15 -7.79 6.33
CA ASP A 85 -19.85 -6.36 6.51
C ASP A 85 -19.43 -6.00 7.94
N THR A 86 -19.58 -6.92 8.91
CA THR A 86 -19.23 -6.69 10.33
C THR A 86 -17.98 -7.44 10.78
N GLY A 87 -17.45 -8.32 9.92
CA GLY A 87 -16.23 -9.07 10.21
C GLY A 87 -14.99 -8.17 10.16
N ALA A 88 -13.95 -8.53 10.91
CA ALA A 88 -12.67 -7.81 10.83
C ALA A 88 -12.06 -7.90 9.42
N LEU A 89 -11.54 -6.80 8.90
CA LEU A 89 -10.77 -6.78 7.65
C LEU A 89 -9.57 -7.73 7.75
N SER A 90 -9.39 -8.58 6.73
CA SER A 90 -8.39 -9.64 6.71
C SER A 90 -7.46 -9.58 5.50
N ARG A 91 -7.95 -9.10 4.35
CA ARG A 91 -7.20 -9.06 3.10
C ARG A 91 -7.67 -7.91 2.20
N ILE A 92 -6.71 -7.22 1.59
CA ILE A 92 -6.97 -6.29 0.48
C ILE A 92 -6.44 -6.91 -0.80
N GLU A 93 -7.34 -7.19 -1.73
CA GLU A 93 -7.06 -7.86 -2.99
C GLU A 93 -7.17 -6.86 -4.15
N ARG A 94 -6.36 -7.08 -5.18
CA ARG A 94 -6.24 -6.21 -6.35
C ARG A 94 -6.43 -7.02 -7.62
N PHE A 95 -7.13 -6.44 -8.57
CA PHE A 95 -7.07 -6.85 -9.97
C PHE A 95 -7.32 -5.65 -10.88
N TYR A 96 -7.03 -5.82 -12.15
CA TYR A 96 -7.19 -4.81 -13.18
C TYR A 96 -8.12 -5.32 -14.27
N VAL A 97 -8.79 -4.40 -14.97
CA VAL A 97 -9.46 -4.71 -16.24
C VAL A 97 -8.95 -3.76 -17.30
N GLN A 98 -8.36 -4.33 -18.36
CA GLN A 98 -7.85 -3.59 -19.51
C GLN A 98 -8.22 -4.32 -20.80
N ASP A 99 -8.70 -3.57 -21.80
CA ASP A 99 -9.16 -4.12 -23.08
C ASP A 99 -10.18 -5.28 -22.91
N GLY A 100 -11.05 -5.16 -21.90
CA GLY A 100 -12.08 -6.16 -21.57
C GLY A 100 -11.57 -7.43 -20.89
N ARG A 101 -10.28 -7.51 -20.55
CA ARG A 101 -9.66 -8.67 -19.88
C ARG A 101 -9.41 -8.38 -18.41
N VAL A 102 -9.79 -9.31 -17.55
CA VAL A 102 -9.40 -9.31 -16.14
C VAL A 102 -7.94 -9.74 -16.03
N ILE A 103 -7.17 -8.99 -15.25
CA ILE A 103 -5.75 -9.21 -14.99
C ILE A 103 -5.59 -9.28 -13.48
N GLU A 104 -5.24 -10.46 -12.96
CA GLU A 104 -4.92 -10.64 -11.53
C GLU A 104 -3.71 -9.79 -11.14
N ASN A 105 -3.62 -9.39 -9.87
CA ASN A 105 -2.42 -8.69 -9.39
C ASN A 105 -1.17 -9.58 -9.52
N SER A 106 -0.02 -8.96 -9.74
CA SER A 106 1.27 -9.66 -9.75
C SER A 106 1.46 -10.43 -8.45
N HIS A 107 2.13 -11.59 -8.51
CA HIS A 107 2.60 -12.27 -7.30
C HIS A 107 3.97 -11.72 -6.92
N SER A 108 4.23 -11.64 -5.61
CA SER A 108 5.57 -11.30 -5.14
C SER A 108 6.59 -12.33 -5.62
N ALA A 109 7.68 -11.83 -6.19
CA ALA A 109 8.88 -12.58 -6.57
C ALA A 109 10.02 -12.40 -5.55
N VAL A 110 9.75 -11.76 -4.40
CA VAL A 110 10.73 -11.54 -3.33
C VAL A 110 10.83 -12.80 -2.48
N ASP A 111 12.05 -13.32 -2.32
CA ASP A 111 12.29 -14.50 -1.49
C ASP A 111 11.75 -14.33 -0.06
N GLY A 112 10.95 -15.30 0.39
CA GLY A 112 10.33 -15.29 1.71
C GLY A 112 9.02 -14.50 1.81
N VAL A 113 8.66 -13.70 0.81
CA VAL A 113 7.38 -12.98 0.73
C VAL A 113 6.55 -13.56 -0.41
N SER A 114 5.32 -13.99 -0.12
CA SER A 114 4.48 -14.70 -1.09
C SER A 114 3.07 -14.17 -1.09
N GLY A 115 2.36 -14.38 -2.20
CA GLY A 115 1.01 -13.88 -2.43
C GLY A 115 0.98 -12.63 -3.30
N ASN A 116 -0.23 -12.16 -3.56
CA ASN A 116 -0.56 -11.01 -4.43
C ASN A 116 -1.58 -10.06 -3.78
N ALA A 117 -1.72 -10.13 -2.46
CA ALA A 117 -2.71 -9.38 -1.69
C ALA A 117 -2.11 -8.97 -0.33
N ILE A 118 -2.60 -7.85 0.20
CA ILE A 118 -2.13 -7.34 1.50
C ILE A 118 -2.89 -8.07 2.61
N THR A 119 -2.15 -8.67 3.53
CA THR A 119 -2.62 -9.35 4.75
C THR A 119 -1.61 -9.08 5.86
N ASP A 120 -1.97 -9.22 7.14
CA ASP A 120 -1.00 -9.07 8.24
C ASP A 120 0.17 -10.07 8.12
N GLY A 121 -0.05 -11.23 7.49
CA GLY A 121 1.02 -12.21 7.22
C GLY A 121 1.97 -11.75 6.11
N PHE A 122 1.44 -11.11 5.07
CA PHE A 122 2.24 -10.49 4.01
C PHE A 122 3.05 -9.31 4.57
N CYS A 123 2.42 -8.40 5.32
CA CYS A 123 3.07 -7.21 5.88
C CYS A 123 4.26 -7.55 6.76
N ARG A 124 4.07 -8.46 7.74
CA ARG A 124 5.16 -8.91 8.63
C ARG A 124 6.34 -9.49 7.86
N LYS A 125 6.07 -10.29 6.83
CA LYS A 125 7.13 -10.90 6.00
C LYS A 125 7.82 -9.86 5.13
N GLN A 126 7.06 -8.98 4.48
CA GLN A 126 7.58 -7.89 3.66
C GLN A 126 8.50 -6.99 4.48
N LYS A 127 8.03 -6.50 5.64
CA LYS A 127 8.79 -5.61 6.52
C LYS A 127 10.06 -6.29 7.03
N ALA A 128 9.96 -7.54 7.49
CA ALA A 128 11.12 -8.30 7.92
C ALA A 128 12.14 -8.54 6.79
N THR A 129 11.69 -8.88 5.57
CA THR A 129 12.57 -9.12 4.43
C THR A 129 13.25 -7.85 3.93
N PHE A 130 12.57 -6.70 4.01
CA PHE A 130 13.14 -5.41 3.58
C PHE A 130 13.90 -4.68 4.69
N GLU A 131 13.92 -5.24 5.91
CA GLU A 131 14.53 -4.62 7.10
C GLU A 131 13.86 -3.29 7.50
N ASP A 132 12.56 -3.16 7.19
CA ASP A 132 11.73 -2.00 7.51
C ASP A 132 11.10 -2.18 8.91
N PRO A 133 10.91 -1.10 9.71
CA PRO A 133 10.10 -1.15 10.93
C PRO A 133 8.65 -1.56 10.63
N ASP A 134 8.08 -2.47 11.42
CA ASP A 134 6.70 -2.96 11.25
C ASP A 134 5.68 -2.13 12.04
N ASP A 135 5.69 -0.82 11.77
CA ASP A 135 4.80 0.14 12.42
C ASP A 135 3.32 -0.10 12.05
N PHE A 136 3.08 -0.77 10.91
CA PHE A 136 1.76 -1.25 10.50
C PHE A 136 1.16 -2.20 11.56
N THR A 137 1.92 -3.22 11.96
CA THR A 137 1.50 -4.17 12.99
C THR A 137 1.38 -3.50 14.36
N ASP A 138 2.33 -2.62 14.71
CA ASP A 138 2.31 -1.89 15.97
C ASP A 138 1.08 -0.96 16.09
N ASN A 139 0.59 -0.42 14.97
CA ASN A 139 -0.66 0.35 14.89
C ASN A 139 -1.92 -0.51 14.69
N GLY A 140 -1.85 -1.82 14.90
CA GLY A 140 -3.00 -2.73 14.91
C GLY A 140 -3.41 -3.28 13.56
N GLY A 141 -2.58 -3.08 12.53
CA GLY A 141 -2.64 -3.75 11.23
C GLY A 141 -3.98 -3.70 10.51
N MET A 142 -4.32 -4.80 9.84
CA MET A 142 -5.55 -4.90 9.04
C MET A 142 -6.81 -4.67 9.87
N ALA A 143 -6.83 -5.14 11.13
CA ALA A 143 -7.98 -4.94 12.01
C ALA A 143 -8.22 -3.46 12.34
N GLN A 144 -7.15 -2.68 12.60
CA GLN A 144 -7.30 -1.23 12.82
C GLN A 144 -7.70 -0.50 11.53
N MET A 145 -7.14 -0.88 10.38
CA MET A 145 -7.55 -0.34 9.09
C MET A 145 -9.03 -0.62 8.80
N GLY A 146 -9.49 -1.85 9.09
CA GLY A 146 -10.90 -2.25 8.99
C GLY A 146 -11.82 -1.36 9.83
N ARG A 147 -11.44 -1.12 11.10
CA ARG A 147 -12.21 -0.20 11.97
C ARG A 147 -12.34 1.21 11.38
N ALA A 148 -11.36 1.69 10.62
CA ALA A 148 -11.46 2.98 9.94
C ALA A 148 -12.44 2.94 8.76
N LEU A 149 -12.44 1.85 7.98
CA LEU A 149 -13.41 1.62 6.91
C LEU A 149 -14.85 1.53 7.44
N ASP A 150 -15.06 0.84 8.57
CA ASP A 150 -16.38 0.67 9.21
C ASP A 150 -17.01 2.00 9.63
N ARG A 151 -16.18 2.98 10.02
CA ARG A 151 -16.65 4.33 10.39
C ARG A 151 -17.03 5.19 9.18
N GLY A 152 -16.68 4.75 7.98
CA GLY A 152 -16.79 5.52 6.75
C GLY A 152 -15.56 6.38 6.51
N MET A 153 -15.04 6.31 5.28
CA MET A 153 -13.94 7.13 4.79
C MET A 153 -14.40 8.03 3.64
N VAL A 154 -13.72 9.16 3.47
CA VAL A 154 -13.95 10.08 2.36
C VAL A 154 -13.03 9.71 1.19
N LEU A 155 -13.57 9.72 -0.03
CA LEU A 155 -12.77 9.58 -1.25
C LEU A 155 -11.98 10.86 -1.50
N ALA A 156 -10.66 10.73 -1.64
CA ALA A 156 -9.77 11.81 -2.05
C ALA A 156 -9.23 11.54 -3.47
N LEU A 157 -9.20 12.58 -4.30
CA LEU A 157 -8.57 12.57 -5.63
C LEU A 157 -7.57 13.73 -5.68
N SER A 158 -6.32 13.42 -6.02
CA SER A 158 -5.24 14.39 -6.06
C SER A 158 -4.26 14.09 -7.19
N LEU A 159 -3.49 15.10 -7.56
CA LEU A 159 -2.31 15.02 -8.41
C LEU A 159 -1.28 15.98 -7.81
N TRP A 160 -0.08 15.48 -7.54
CA TRP A 160 0.93 16.20 -6.76
C TRP A 160 2.34 15.75 -7.13
N ASP A 161 3.31 16.60 -6.82
CA ASP A 161 4.74 16.28 -6.83
C ASP A 161 5.27 16.26 -5.38
N ASP A 162 6.40 15.59 -5.17
CA ASP A 162 6.98 15.43 -3.85
C ASP A 162 8.25 16.28 -3.70
N GLY A 163 8.10 17.40 -2.98
CA GLY A 163 9.22 18.29 -2.68
C GLY A 163 10.27 17.70 -1.74
N ALA A 164 9.94 16.64 -0.98
CA ALA A 164 10.82 16.05 0.02
C ALA A 164 11.64 14.89 -0.55
N LEU A 165 10.99 13.93 -1.23
CA LEU A 165 11.64 12.71 -1.73
C LEU A 165 11.58 12.56 -3.25
N HIS A 166 11.01 13.55 -3.97
CA HIS A 166 10.95 13.57 -5.43
C HIS A 166 10.31 12.32 -6.04
N MET A 167 9.33 11.73 -5.35
CA MET A 167 8.63 10.51 -5.73
C MET A 167 9.48 9.25 -5.87
N ARG A 168 10.73 9.30 -5.39
CA ARG A 168 11.63 8.15 -5.46
C ARG A 168 11.14 6.93 -4.70
N TRP A 169 10.37 7.12 -3.63
CA TRP A 169 9.77 6.01 -2.88
C TRP A 169 8.74 5.22 -3.71
N LEU A 170 8.19 5.82 -4.77
CA LEU A 170 7.22 5.20 -5.66
C LEU A 170 7.85 4.60 -6.93
N ASP A 171 8.70 5.37 -7.61
CA ASP A 171 9.12 5.08 -8.99
C ASP A 171 10.64 5.00 -9.23
N SER A 172 11.44 4.98 -8.16
CA SER A 172 12.90 4.94 -8.28
C SER A 172 13.56 4.10 -7.20
N LEU A 173 14.89 4.03 -7.26
CA LEU A 173 15.69 3.56 -6.15
C LEU A 173 15.59 4.59 -5.02
N HIS A 174 15.06 4.16 -3.89
CA HIS A 174 14.98 4.93 -2.68
C HIS A 174 16.06 4.43 -1.73
N ILE A 175 17.13 5.21 -1.58
CA ILE A 175 18.16 4.95 -0.57
C ILE A 175 17.70 5.62 0.74
N GLY A 176 16.80 4.94 1.44
CA GLY A 176 16.34 5.19 2.80
C GLY A 176 16.28 3.86 3.58
N PRO A 177 15.78 3.81 4.83
CA PRO A 177 15.60 2.53 5.54
C PRO A 177 14.80 1.52 4.71
N ASN A 178 13.86 2.02 3.90
CA ASN A 178 13.07 1.22 2.95
C ASN A 178 13.80 1.15 1.61
N LYS A 179 14.72 0.20 1.46
CA LYS A 179 15.44 -0.02 0.20
C LYS A 179 14.48 -0.54 -0.88
N THR A 180 14.40 0.17 -2.00
CA THR A 180 13.94 -0.36 -3.30
C THR A 180 15.14 -0.63 -4.20
#